data_AF-A0A4Q3A8Z7-F1
#
_entry.id   AF-A0A4Q3A8Z7-F1
#
_cell.length_a   1.000
_cell.length_b   1.000
_cell.length_c   1.000
_cell.angle_alpha   90.00
_cell.angle_beta   90.00
_cell.angle_gamma   90.00
#
_symmetry.space_group_name_H-M   'P 1'
#
loop_
_entity.id
_entity.type
_entity.pdbx_description
1 polymer ?
#
loop_
_entity_poly.entity_id
_entity_poly.type
_entity_poly.pdbx_seq_one_letter_code
_entity_poly.pdbx_strand_id
1 'polypeptide(L)'
;MTQPIRNLTTRASLSATASHNVRWFAGMIAGAAALGFSAANAQEWNGSVSSNWNEPNNWTPAAVPNNVNARINILTPNYPVVTSNLLFNPNDIIVGIGAGSDGRYDQTDGQVNVNSWVYTGVEGGNGVLNLTGNARLIAGGRFYLGGSRNVVGGTGVAIA
;
A
#
# COMPACT_ATOMS: atom_id res chain seq x y z
N MET A 1 -63.80 42.29 -26.06
CA MET A 1 -62.38 41.84 -26.06
C MET A 1 -61.92 41.78 -24.61
N THR A 2 -61.79 40.59 -24.04
CA THR A 2 -61.46 40.38 -22.62
C THR A 2 -59.94 40.22 -22.50
N GLN A 3 -59.26 41.11 -21.76
CA GLN A 3 -57.82 40.98 -21.57
C GLN A 3 -57.47 39.84 -20.59
N PRO A 4 -56.40 39.08 -20.84
CA PRO A 4 -55.96 38.02 -19.94
C PRO A 4 -55.25 38.62 -18.71
N ILE A 5 -55.63 38.14 -17.53
CA ILE A 5 -55.01 38.48 -16.24
C ILE A 5 -53.61 37.85 -16.21
N ARG A 6 -52.57 38.67 -16.09
CA ARG A 6 -51.20 38.18 -15.83
C ARG A 6 -51.07 37.87 -14.34
N ASN A 7 -50.83 36.60 -14.02
CA ASN A 7 -50.52 36.17 -12.65
C ASN A 7 -49.21 36.85 -12.19
N LEU A 8 -49.31 37.76 -11.24
CA LEU A 8 -48.17 38.38 -10.57
C LEU A 8 -47.50 37.34 -9.68
N THR A 9 -46.28 36.96 -10.05
CA THR A 9 -45.38 36.14 -9.23
C THR A 9 -45.13 36.85 -7.90
N THR A 10 -45.82 36.45 -6.83
CA THR A 10 -45.67 37.07 -5.52
C THR A 10 -44.38 36.59 -4.85
N ARG A 11 -43.79 37.41 -3.97
CA ARG A 11 -42.56 37.06 -3.22
C ARG A 11 -42.65 35.72 -2.47
N ALA A 12 -43.86 35.26 -2.15
CA ALA A 12 -44.13 33.94 -1.56
C ALA A 12 -43.77 32.76 -2.50
N SER A 13 -43.88 32.92 -3.82
CA SER A 13 -43.50 31.88 -4.78
C SER A 13 -41.99 31.73 -4.94
N LEU A 14 -41.24 32.81 -4.73
CA LEU A 14 -39.77 32.81 -4.75
C LEU A 14 -39.20 32.13 -3.49
N SER A 15 -39.79 32.36 -2.31
CA SER A 15 -39.38 31.68 -1.07
C SER A 15 -39.80 30.20 -1.02
N ALA A 16 -40.95 29.85 -1.60
CA ALA A 16 -41.37 28.45 -1.76
C ALA A 16 -40.42 27.67 -2.70
N THR A 17 -39.94 28.30 -3.78
CA THR A 17 -38.96 27.67 -4.70
C THR A 17 -37.56 27.58 -4.08
N ALA A 18 -37.14 28.56 -3.29
CA ALA A 18 -35.85 28.52 -2.60
C ALA A 18 -35.79 27.40 -1.53
N SER A 19 -36.87 27.21 -0.75
CA SER A 19 -36.91 26.17 0.29
C SER A 19 -37.01 24.74 -0.25
N HIS A 20 -37.55 24.55 -1.47
CA HIS A 20 -37.58 23.24 -2.12
C HIS A 20 -36.21 22.79 -2.64
N ASN A 21 -35.31 23.72 -2.99
CA ASN A 21 -33.96 23.40 -3.47
C ASN A 21 -32.96 23.11 -2.34
N VAL A 22 -33.15 23.70 -1.15
CA VAL A 22 -32.29 23.42 0.02
C VAL A 22 -32.50 22.00 0.55
N ARG A 23 -33.72 21.45 0.42
CA ARG A 23 -34.02 20.07 0.83
C ARG A 23 -33.26 19.01 0.03
N TRP A 24 -32.85 19.30 -1.21
CA TRP A 24 -32.17 18.34 -2.07
C TRP A 24 -30.64 18.42 -2.04
N PHE A 25 -30.06 19.46 -1.43
CA PHE A 25 -28.60 19.63 -1.33
C PHE A 25 -28.01 19.28 0.05
N ALA A 26 -28.82 19.06 1.08
CA ALA A 26 -28.34 18.70 2.42
C ALA A 26 -27.93 17.21 2.57
N GLY A 27 -28.06 16.39 1.53
CA GLY A 27 -27.88 14.94 1.59
C GLY A 27 -26.51 14.39 1.14
N MET A 28 -25.55 15.23 0.74
CA MET A 28 -24.24 14.79 0.22
C MET A 28 -23.05 14.99 1.20
N ILE A 29 -23.30 14.96 2.51
CA ILE A 29 -22.23 14.91 3.53
C ILE A 29 -22.57 13.83 4.57
N ALA A 30 -22.63 12.57 4.15
CA ALA A 30 -22.70 11.41 5.05
C ALA A 30 -22.23 10.11 4.38
N GLY A 31 -21.29 10.22 3.43
CA GLY A 31 -20.83 9.10 2.62
C GLY A 31 -19.33 8.85 2.67
N ALA A 32 -18.61 9.36 3.68
CA ALA A 32 -17.27 8.86 3.99
C ALA A 32 -17.43 7.59 4.84
N ALA A 33 -18.07 6.56 4.28
CA ALA A 33 -17.94 5.22 4.83
C ALA A 33 -16.45 4.89 4.72
N ALA A 34 -15.79 4.82 5.88
CA ALA A 34 -14.43 4.36 6.00
C ALA A 34 -14.30 3.09 5.17
N LEU A 35 -13.61 3.20 4.02
CA LEU A 35 -13.00 2.06 3.38
C LEU A 35 -11.90 1.63 4.34
N GLY A 36 -12.29 0.88 5.37
CA GLY A 36 -11.38 0.13 6.19
C GLY A 36 -10.74 -0.87 5.24
N PHE A 37 -9.58 -0.52 4.70
CA PHE A 37 -8.67 -1.53 4.22
C PHE A 37 -8.48 -2.47 5.41
N SER A 38 -8.94 -3.71 5.28
CA SER A 38 -8.40 -4.78 6.10
C SER A 38 -6.92 -4.83 5.73
N ALA A 39 -6.08 -4.10 6.45
CA ALA A 39 -4.65 -4.26 6.36
C ALA A 39 -4.42 -5.72 6.71
N ALA A 40 -3.96 -6.52 5.74
CA ALA A 40 -3.20 -7.70 6.07
C ALA A 40 -2.18 -7.27 7.13
N ASN A 41 -2.11 -7.96 8.27
CA ASN A 41 -1.14 -7.63 9.31
C ASN A 41 0.23 -7.53 8.65
N ALA A 42 0.70 -6.31 8.47
CA ALA A 42 1.91 -5.99 7.75
C ALA A 42 2.79 -5.18 8.69
N GLN A 43 4.07 -5.47 8.63
CA GLN A 43 5.10 -4.68 9.25
C GLN A 43 5.84 -3.94 8.17
N GLU A 44 5.85 -2.62 8.33
CA GLU A 44 6.43 -1.68 7.38
C GLU A 44 7.88 -1.44 7.76
N TRP A 45 8.80 -1.67 6.84
CA TRP A 45 10.19 -1.29 7.01
C TRP A 45 10.30 0.23 7.02
N ASN A 46 10.73 0.79 8.15
CA ASN A 46 10.97 2.22 8.35
C ASN A 46 12.46 2.59 8.30
N GLY A 47 13.37 1.62 8.47
CA GLY A 47 14.82 1.83 8.37
C GLY A 47 15.40 2.87 9.33
N SER A 48 14.72 3.17 10.43
CA SER A 48 15.06 4.30 11.31
C SER A 48 16.35 4.12 12.12
N VAL A 49 16.82 2.87 12.30
CA VAL A 49 18.00 2.55 13.11
C VAL A 49 19.17 2.07 12.24
N SER A 50 18.95 1.12 11.33
CA SER A 50 20.02 0.52 10.51
C SER A 50 19.46 -0.22 9.29
N SER A 51 20.31 -0.85 8.50
CA SER A 51 19.90 -1.79 7.44
C SER A 51 19.67 -3.22 7.93
N ASN A 52 19.90 -3.54 9.20
CA ASN A 52 19.79 -4.92 9.69
C ASN A 52 18.31 -5.37 9.78
N TRP A 53 17.92 -6.37 8.98
CA TRP A 53 16.55 -6.92 8.97
C TRP A 53 16.05 -7.32 10.37
N ASN A 54 16.95 -7.91 11.17
CA ASN A 54 16.63 -8.46 12.49
C ASN A 54 16.56 -7.41 13.60
N GLU A 55 16.73 -6.11 13.30
CA GLU A 55 16.55 -5.01 14.25
C GLU A 55 15.06 -4.62 14.35
N PRO A 56 14.37 -4.88 15.48
CA PRO A 56 12.94 -4.62 15.63
C PRO A 56 12.53 -3.17 15.36
N ASN A 57 13.39 -2.21 15.73
CA ASN A 57 13.07 -0.79 15.60
C ASN A 57 13.13 -0.27 14.16
N ASN A 58 13.63 -1.08 13.22
CA ASN A 58 13.53 -0.80 11.78
C ASN A 58 12.15 -1.12 11.20
N TRP A 59 11.24 -1.70 11.98
CA TRP A 59 9.89 -2.06 11.56
C TRP A 59 8.83 -1.22 12.28
N THR A 60 7.70 -1.02 11.62
CA THR A 60 6.50 -0.40 12.21
C THR A 60 5.33 -1.38 12.10
N PRO A 61 4.71 -1.80 13.21
CA PRO A 61 5.13 -1.59 14.61
C PRO A 61 6.49 -2.25 14.90
N ALA A 62 7.17 -1.82 15.98
CA ALA A 62 8.54 -2.19 16.34
C ALA A 62 8.70 -3.67 16.76
N ALA A 63 8.70 -4.56 15.78
CA ALA A 63 8.94 -6.00 15.92
C ALA A 63 9.45 -6.56 14.59
N VAL A 64 10.22 -7.65 14.60
CA VAL A 64 10.63 -8.33 13.36
C VAL A 64 9.45 -9.16 12.79
N PRO A 65 9.18 -9.13 11.47
CA PRO A 65 8.14 -9.91 10.81
C PRO A 65 8.12 -11.39 11.18
N ASN A 66 7.07 -11.80 11.88
CA ASN A 66 6.80 -13.20 12.22
C ASN A 66 5.39 -13.60 11.77
N ASN A 67 5.31 -14.39 10.69
CA ASN A 67 4.05 -14.81 10.07
C ASN A 67 3.11 -13.65 9.70
N VAL A 68 3.70 -12.51 9.35
CA VAL A 68 3.05 -11.28 8.89
C VAL A 68 3.79 -10.77 7.66
N ASN A 69 3.16 -9.88 6.89
CA ASN A 69 3.76 -9.38 5.66
C ASN A 69 4.87 -8.38 5.99
N ALA A 70 6.05 -8.55 5.39
CA ALA A 70 7.14 -7.60 5.45
C ALA A 70 7.04 -6.68 4.22
N ARG A 71 6.65 -5.41 4.42
CA ARG A 71 6.54 -4.43 3.34
C ARG A 71 7.70 -3.44 3.38
N ILE A 72 8.32 -3.21 2.23
CA ILE A 72 9.51 -2.38 2.07
C ILE A 72 9.27 -1.41 0.92
N ASN A 73 8.93 -0.17 1.27
CA ASN A 73 8.58 0.91 0.33
C ASN A 73 9.49 2.15 0.53
N ILE A 74 10.73 1.93 0.95
CA ILE A 74 11.73 2.99 1.08
C ILE A 74 13.04 2.61 0.40
N LEU A 75 13.78 3.65 -0.02
CA LEU A 75 15.18 3.56 -0.44
C LEU A 75 16.15 4.20 0.57
N THR A 76 15.64 5.07 1.44
CA THR A 76 16.43 5.86 2.39
C THR A 76 15.71 5.96 3.74
N PRO A 77 16.43 6.22 4.86
CA PRO A 77 17.88 6.29 4.94
C PRO A 77 18.55 4.92 4.83
N ASN A 78 17.90 3.87 5.34
CA ASN A 78 18.43 2.51 5.36
C ASN A 78 17.39 1.54 4.79
N TYR A 79 17.64 0.96 3.62
CA TYR A 79 16.88 -0.21 3.14
C TYR A 79 17.42 -1.50 3.80
N PRO A 80 16.63 -2.59 3.88
CA PRO A 80 17.08 -3.81 4.52
C PRO A 80 18.20 -4.51 3.74
N VAL A 81 19.21 -4.97 4.48
CA VAL A 81 20.30 -5.83 4.03
C VAL A 81 20.36 -7.06 4.94
N VAL A 82 20.11 -8.24 4.39
CA VAL A 82 20.18 -9.51 5.11
C VAL A 82 21.56 -10.13 4.91
N THR A 83 22.30 -10.27 6.01
CA THR A 83 23.66 -10.84 6.06
C THR A 83 23.75 -12.08 6.95
N SER A 84 22.62 -12.55 7.48
CA SER A 84 22.52 -13.76 8.32
C SER A 84 21.08 -14.30 8.28
N ASN A 85 20.85 -15.47 8.89
CA ASN A 85 19.50 -16.05 8.95
C ASN A 85 18.52 -15.10 9.66
N LEU A 86 17.25 -15.14 9.24
CA LEU A 86 16.20 -14.39 9.92
C LEU A 86 15.86 -15.01 11.27
N LEU A 87 15.50 -14.17 12.24
CA LEU A 87 14.98 -14.63 13.54
C LEU A 87 13.59 -15.26 13.41
N PHE A 88 12.78 -14.73 12.49
CA PHE A 88 11.43 -15.19 12.21
C PHE A 88 11.15 -15.15 10.71
N ASN A 89 10.26 -16.02 10.24
CA ASN A 89 9.87 -16.07 8.84
C ASN A 89 8.71 -15.10 8.58
N PRO A 90 8.84 -14.14 7.65
CA PRO A 90 7.72 -13.35 7.21
C PRO A 90 6.72 -14.22 6.43
N ASN A 91 5.44 -13.80 6.42
CA ASN A 91 4.45 -14.45 5.57
C ASN A 91 4.74 -14.16 4.09
N ASP A 92 4.83 -12.88 3.74
CA ASP A 92 5.23 -12.41 2.41
C ASP A 92 6.40 -11.41 2.55
N ILE A 93 7.26 -11.32 1.54
CA ILE A 93 8.19 -10.20 1.36
C ILE A 93 7.70 -9.37 0.19
N ILE A 94 7.48 -8.07 0.42
CA ILE A 94 6.88 -7.15 -0.55
C ILE A 94 7.79 -5.94 -0.70
N VAL A 95 8.38 -5.77 -1.88
CA VAL A 95 9.37 -4.72 -2.17
C VAL A 95 8.81 -3.79 -3.24
N GLY A 96 8.56 -2.53 -2.90
CA GLY A 96 8.07 -1.51 -3.84
C GLY A 96 6.67 -1.84 -4.37
N ILE A 97 5.66 -1.77 -3.49
CA ILE A 97 4.25 -2.02 -3.83
C ILE A 97 3.43 -0.73 -3.85
N GLY A 98 2.62 -0.58 -4.90
CA GLY A 98 1.72 0.54 -5.07
C GLY A 98 2.36 1.71 -5.81
N ALA A 99 1.54 2.42 -6.59
CA ALA A 99 1.98 3.57 -7.38
C ALA A 99 2.75 4.59 -6.53
N GLY A 100 3.92 5.00 -7.01
CA GLY A 100 4.78 5.98 -6.34
C GLY A 100 5.61 5.43 -5.17
N SER A 101 5.58 4.11 -4.92
CA SER A 101 6.43 3.48 -3.91
C SER A 101 7.67 2.87 -4.53
N ASP A 102 8.83 3.24 -4.01
CA ASP A 102 10.12 2.67 -4.38
C ASP A 102 10.67 1.84 -3.21
N GLY A 103 11.00 0.57 -3.45
CA GLY A 103 11.52 -0.33 -2.42
C GLY A 103 12.80 -1.02 -2.87
N ARG A 104 13.70 -1.27 -1.92
CA ARG A 104 14.90 -2.08 -2.13
C ARG A 104 15.07 -3.11 -1.04
N TYR A 105 15.42 -4.33 -1.41
CA TYR A 105 15.77 -5.41 -0.51
C TYR A 105 17.07 -6.06 -0.99
N ASP A 106 18.06 -6.15 -0.11
CA ASP A 106 19.32 -6.79 -0.40
C ASP A 106 19.52 -7.99 0.54
N GLN A 107 20.05 -9.09 0.00
CA GLN A 107 20.49 -10.26 0.75
C GLN A 107 21.85 -10.68 0.21
N THR A 108 22.86 -10.73 1.08
CA THR A 108 24.24 -11.09 0.71
C THR A 108 24.68 -12.44 1.31
N ASP A 109 23.96 -12.90 2.34
CA ASP A 109 24.19 -14.18 3.00
C ASP A 109 22.91 -14.65 3.73
N GLY A 110 22.97 -15.82 4.37
CA GLY A 110 21.89 -16.39 5.16
C GLY A 110 20.79 -17.05 4.33
N GLN A 111 19.94 -17.82 5.01
CA GLN A 111 18.72 -18.40 4.46
C GLN A 111 17.50 -17.63 4.98
N VAL A 112 16.69 -17.15 4.04
CA VAL A 112 15.41 -16.48 4.26
C VAL A 112 14.32 -17.40 3.77
N ASN A 113 13.45 -17.87 4.67
CA ASN A 113 12.26 -18.62 4.30
C ASN A 113 11.05 -17.68 4.40
N VAL A 114 10.30 -17.57 3.31
CA VAL A 114 9.06 -16.79 3.21
C VAL A 114 7.91 -17.78 3.16
N ASN A 115 6.95 -17.68 4.07
CA ASN A 115 5.90 -18.72 4.19
C ASN A 115 5.03 -18.81 2.93
N SER A 116 4.82 -17.69 2.26
CA SER A 116 3.98 -17.55 1.08
C SER A 116 4.78 -16.93 -0.06
N TRP A 117 4.63 -15.64 -0.36
CA TRP A 117 5.01 -15.09 -1.66
C TRP A 117 6.05 -13.99 -1.54
N VAL A 118 6.83 -13.82 -2.61
CA VAL A 118 7.74 -12.68 -2.78
C VAL A 118 7.20 -11.81 -3.90
N TYR A 119 7.14 -10.51 -3.65
CA TYR A 119 6.69 -9.50 -4.58
C TYR A 119 7.74 -8.42 -4.75
N THR A 120 8.01 -8.03 -5.99
CA THR A 120 8.97 -6.97 -6.29
C THR A 120 8.43 -6.08 -7.40
N GLY A 121 8.21 -4.80 -7.09
CA GLY A 121 7.75 -3.79 -8.05
C GLY A 121 6.38 -4.09 -8.61
N VAL A 122 5.38 -4.25 -7.74
CA VAL A 122 4.00 -4.62 -8.13
C VAL A 122 3.02 -3.48 -7.88
N GLU A 123 1.86 -3.54 -8.52
CA GLU A 123 0.77 -2.56 -8.38
C GLU A 123 1.20 -1.12 -8.70
N GLY A 124 2.10 -0.96 -9.69
CA GLY A 124 2.63 0.33 -10.10
C GLY A 124 3.83 0.85 -9.28
N GLY A 125 4.31 0.07 -8.30
CA GLY A 125 5.52 0.39 -7.54
C GLY A 125 6.80 -0.04 -8.26
N ASN A 126 7.95 0.47 -7.80
CA ASN A 126 9.27 0.07 -8.29
C ASN A 126 10.01 -0.69 -7.18
N GLY A 127 10.38 -1.94 -7.44
CA GLY A 127 11.06 -2.79 -6.48
C GLY A 127 12.38 -3.31 -7.03
N VAL A 128 13.40 -3.29 -6.19
CA VAL A 128 14.69 -3.94 -6.46
C VAL A 128 14.94 -4.99 -5.40
N LEU A 129 15.09 -6.24 -5.83
CA LEU A 129 15.52 -7.35 -5.00
C LEU A 129 16.90 -7.80 -5.47
N ASN A 130 17.89 -7.74 -4.58
CA ASN A 130 19.28 -8.04 -4.88
C ASN A 130 19.75 -9.23 -4.03
N LEU A 131 19.97 -10.38 -4.66
CA LEU A 131 20.57 -11.56 -4.06
C LEU A 131 22.02 -11.64 -4.54
N THR A 132 22.96 -11.75 -3.60
CA THR A 132 24.38 -11.86 -3.91
C THR A 132 25.07 -12.81 -2.94
N GLY A 133 26.34 -13.14 -3.20
CA GLY A 133 27.14 -13.96 -2.29
C GLY A 133 26.54 -15.35 -2.10
N ASN A 134 26.33 -15.74 -0.84
CA ASN A 134 25.78 -17.05 -0.47
C ASN A 134 24.29 -16.98 -0.08
N ALA A 135 23.61 -15.89 -0.43
CA ALA A 135 22.20 -15.66 -0.15
C ALA A 135 21.31 -16.81 -0.66
N ARG A 136 20.37 -17.25 0.19
CA ARG A 136 19.32 -18.21 -0.17
C ARG A 136 17.96 -17.63 0.20
N LEU A 137 17.19 -17.21 -0.79
CA LEU A 137 15.80 -16.79 -0.62
C LEU A 137 14.86 -17.92 -1.07
N ILE A 138 14.04 -18.42 -0.15
CA ILE A 138 13.14 -19.56 -0.38
C ILE A 138 11.71 -19.08 -0.16
N ALA A 139 10.95 -18.95 -1.24
CA ALA A 139 9.53 -18.65 -1.17
C ALA A 139 8.71 -19.95 -1.07
N GLY A 140 7.76 -20.02 -0.14
CA GLY A 140 6.83 -21.15 0.00
C GLY A 140 5.81 -21.23 -1.14
N GLY A 141 5.61 -20.14 -1.87
CA GLY A 141 4.74 -20.06 -3.04
C GLY A 141 5.41 -19.36 -4.22
N ARG A 142 4.82 -18.27 -4.70
CA ARG A 142 5.23 -17.60 -5.94
C ARG A 142 6.17 -16.44 -5.71
N PHE A 143 6.93 -16.15 -6.77
CA PHE A 143 7.69 -14.93 -6.93
C PHE A 143 7.04 -14.08 -8.04
N TYR A 144 6.74 -12.82 -7.75
CA TYR A 144 6.18 -11.85 -8.70
C TYR A 144 7.15 -10.68 -8.95
N LEU A 145 7.41 -10.34 -10.22
CA LEU A 145 8.20 -9.17 -10.64
C LEU A 145 7.40 -8.29 -11.60
N GLY A 146 7.32 -6.98 -11.33
CA GLY A 146 6.73 -6.01 -12.28
C GLY A 146 5.20 -6.08 -12.43
N GLY A 147 4.56 -6.97 -11.69
CA GLY A 147 3.11 -7.22 -11.72
C GLY A 147 2.73 -8.46 -10.91
N SER A 148 1.45 -8.63 -10.63
CA SER A 148 0.90 -9.77 -9.90
C SER A 148 -0.29 -10.41 -10.64
N ARG A 149 -0.79 -11.55 -10.15
CA ARG A 149 -1.86 -12.34 -10.83
C ARG A 149 -3.07 -11.51 -11.25
N ASN A 150 -3.45 -10.49 -10.48
CA ASN A 150 -4.67 -9.70 -10.70
C ASN A 150 -4.38 -8.21 -10.96
N VAL A 151 -3.12 -7.78 -10.89
CA VAL A 151 -2.75 -6.37 -11.03
C VAL A 151 -1.56 -6.28 -11.97
N VAL A 152 -1.78 -5.63 -13.11
CA VAL A 152 -0.72 -5.32 -14.07
C VAL A 152 -0.10 -3.99 -13.68
N GLY A 153 1.23 -3.93 -13.66
CA GLY A 153 1.98 -2.68 -13.52
C GLY A 153 2.99 -2.68 -12.38
N GLY A 154 4.00 -1.83 -12.54
CA GLY A 154 5.16 -1.70 -11.67
C GLY A 154 6.45 -2.12 -12.39
N THR A 155 7.57 -1.85 -11.76
CA THR A 155 8.91 -2.21 -12.25
C THR A 155 9.60 -3.06 -11.21
N GLY A 156 9.64 -4.37 -11.42
CA GLY A 156 10.37 -5.30 -10.56
C GLY A 156 11.69 -5.69 -11.18
N VAL A 157 12.79 -5.51 -10.44
CA VAL A 157 14.13 -5.97 -10.82
C VAL A 157 14.60 -6.98 -9.78
N ALA A 158 14.94 -8.20 -10.22
CA ALA A 158 15.71 -9.14 -9.41
C ALA A 158 17.10 -9.29 -10.00
N ILE A 159 18.10 -9.17 -9.12
CA ILE A 159 19.51 -9.39 -9.42
C ILE A 159 19.92 -10.60 -8.58
N ALA A 160 20.54 -11.60 -9.20
CA ALA A 160 20.97 -12.85 -8.56
C ALA A 160 22.28 -13.33 -9.18
#